data_AF-A0A3B9K160-F1
#
_entry.id   AF-A0A3B9K160-F1
#
_cell.length_a   1.000
_cell.length_b   1.000
_cell.length_c   1.000
_cell.angle_alpha   90.00
_cell.angle_beta   90.00
_cell.angle_gamma   90.00
#
_symmetry.space_group_name_H-M   'P 1'
#
loop_
_entity.id
_entity.type
_entity.pdbx_description
1 polymer ?
#
loop_
_entity_poly.entity_id
_entity_poly.type
_entity_poly.pdbx_seq_one_letter_code
_entity_poly.pdbx_strand_id
1 'polypeptide(L)' 'TKKGFDRQVRSTILKKRIKTQDICNAIDLLLSNQTITGQMIATDSGQHLRWNKNDADFINNKKK' A
#
# COMPACT_ATOMS: atom_id res chain seq x y z
N THR A 1 14.48 7.86 7.31
CA THR A 1 14.32 9.32 7.10
C THR A 1 13.05 9.61 6.32
N LYS A 2 12.45 10.80 6.44
CA LYS A 2 11.22 11.20 5.71
C LYS A 2 11.32 10.92 4.19
N LYS A 3 12.46 11.28 3.60
CA LYS A 3 12.79 11.03 2.19
C LYS A 3 12.73 9.55 1.79
N GLY A 4 13.20 8.66 2.66
CA GLY A 4 13.14 7.21 2.43
C GLY A 4 11.71 6.69 2.44
N PHE A 5 10.91 7.13 3.42
CA PHE A 5 9.50 6.76 3.49
C PHE A 5 8.71 7.24 2.27
N ASP A 6 8.90 8.50 1.86
CA ASP A 6 8.21 9.03 0.68
C ASP A 6 8.60 8.29 -0.62
N ARG A 7 9.85 7.82 -0.72
CA ARG A 7 10.28 6.95 -1.82
C ARG A 7 9.55 5.61 -1.78
N GLN A 8 9.42 5.00 -0.61
CA GLN A 8 8.68 3.73 -0.46
C GLN A 8 7.21 3.89 -0.84
N VAL A 9 6.53 4.94 -0.36
CA VAL A 9 5.14 5.23 -0.72
C VAL A 9 4.97 5.32 -2.24
N ARG A 10 5.84 6.08 -2.92
CA ARG A 10 5.80 6.22 -4.39
C ARG A 10 6.08 4.91 -5.15
N SER A 11 6.64 3.90 -4.49
CA SER A 11 6.91 2.59 -5.06
C SER A 11 5.77 1.58 -4.88
N THR A 12 4.73 1.93 -4.11
CA THR A 12 3.51 1.12 -3.99
C THR A 12 2.61 1.31 -5.22
N ILE A 13 1.75 0.35 -5.52
CA ILE A 13 0.87 0.39 -6.70
C ILE A 13 -0.02 1.63 -6.69
N LEU A 14 -0.63 1.93 -5.53
CA LEU A 14 -1.53 3.08 -5.39
C LEU A 14 -0.79 4.41 -5.18
N LYS A 15 0.52 4.38 -4.94
CA LYS A 15 1.37 5.56 -4.66
C LYS A 15 0.80 6.48 -3.55
N LYS A 16 -0.04 5.93 -2.68
CA LYS A 16 -0.76 6.63 -1.62
C LYS A 16 -0.15 6.26 -0.28
N ARG A 17 0.03 7.25 0.59
CA ARG A 17 0.39 7.01 1.99
C ARG A 17 -0.85 6.54 2.74
N ILE A 18 -0.74 5.38 3.39
CA ILE A 18 -1.76 4.91 4.33
C ILE A 18 -1.76 5.81 5.55
N LYS A 19 -2.95 6.27 5.93
CA LYS A 19 -3.24 6.98 7.17
C LYS A 19 -3.96 6.04 8.13
N THR A 20 -3.94 6.36 9.42
CA THR A 20 -4.71 5.60 10.44
C THR A 20 -6.18 5.47 10.07
N GLN A 21 -6.78 6.53 9.50
CA GLN A 21 -8.18 6.49 9.07
C GLN A 21 -8.46 5.43 7.98
N ASP A 22 -7.51 5.16 7.08
CA ASP A 22 -7.71 4.11 6.05
C ASP A 22 -7.83 2.72 6.71
N ILE A 23 -7.14 2.50 7.85
CA ILE A 23 -7.24 1.26 8.64
C ILE A 23 -8.56 1.21 9.40
N CYS A 24 -8.97 2.30 10.05
CA CYS A 24 -10.27 2.38 10.75
C CYS A 24 -11.43 2.08 9.80
N ASN A 25 -11.42 2.66 8.60
CA ASN A 25 -12.46 2.41 7.59
C ASN A 25 -12.53 0.93 7.17
N ALA A 26 -11.39 0.23 7.11
CA ALA A 26 -11.36 -1.20 6.81
C ALA A 26 -11.94 -2.03 7.96
N ILE A 27 -11.71 -1.62 9.21
CA ILE A 27 -12.32 -2.24 10.39
C ILE A 27 -13.83 -2.00 10.39
N ASP A 28 -14.29 -0.79 10.10
CA ASP A 28 -15.73 -0.47 10.01
C ASP A 28 -16.45 -1.31 8.95
N LEU A 29 -15.81 -1.54 7.80
CA LEU A 29 -16.32 -2.45 6.77
C LEU A 29 -16.51 -3.88 7.31
N LEU A 30 -15.54 -4.39 8.06
CA LEU A 30 -15.62 -5.73 8.64
C LEU A 30 -16.70 -5.80 9.73
N LEU A 31 -16.74 -4.82 10.64
CA LEU A 31 -17.71 -4.78 11.75
C LEU A 31 -19.15 -4.57 11.27
N SER A 32 -19.35 -3.90 10.13
CA SER A 32 -20.66 -3.68 9.54
C SER A 32 -21.26 -4.92 8.86
N ASN A 33 -20.51 -6.02 8.72
CA ASN A 33 -20.96 -7.22 8.03
C ASN A 33 -20.86 -8.48 8.92
N GLN A 34 -21.99 -9.02 9.34
CA GLN A 34 -22.03 -10.19 10.24
C GLN A 34 -21.64 -11.52 9.56
N THR A 35 -21.58 -11.57 8.24
CA THR A 35 -21.35 -12.80 7.47
C THR A 35 -19.91 -12.93 6.96
N ILE A 36 -19.05 -11.91 7.16
CA ILE A 36 -17.66 -11.92 6.69
C ILE A 36 -16.76 -12.39 7.83
N THR A 37 -16.05 -13.50 7.61
CA THR A 37 -15.08 -14.06 8.57
C THR A 37 -13.93 -14.75 7.85
N GLY A 38 -12.81 -14.97 8.54
CA GLY A 38 -11.63 -15.68 8.03
C GLY A 38 -10.90 -14.99 6.87
N GLN A 39 -11.23 -13.72 6.59
CA GLN A 39 -10.60 -12.96 5.50
C GLN A 39 -9.47 -12.07 6.03
N MET A 40 -8.42 -11.95 5.22
CA MET A 40 -7.35 -10.98 5.43
C MET A 40 -7.53 -9.81 4.46
N ILE A 41 -7.60 -8.59 4.98
CA ILE A 41 -7.64 -7.36 4.17
C ILE A 41 -6.32 -6.61 4.34
N ALA A 42 -5.57 -6.45 3.25
CA ALA A 42 -4.31 -5.72 3.26
C ALA A 42 -4.52 -4.22 3.00
N THR A 43 -4.32 -3.39 4.02
CA THR A 43 -4.35 -1.92 3.95
C THR A 43 -2.93 -1.36 3.74
N ASP A 44 -2.30 -1.73 2.62
CA ASP A 44 -0.85 -1.51 2.40
C ASP A 44 -0.51 -0.74 1.10
N SER A 45 -1.50 -0.08 0.49
CA SER A 45 -1.38 0.59 -0.81
C SER A 45 -0.97 -0.33 -1.97
N GLY A 46 -1.24 -1.64 -1.85
CA GLY A 46 -0.89 -2.65 -2.85
C GLY A 46 0.60 -3.03 -2.79
N GLN A 47 1.25 -2.86 -1.64
CA GLN A 47 2.66 -3.22 -1.48
C GLN A 47 2.87 -4.74 -1.62
N HIS A 48 1.98 -5.58 -1.07
CA HIS A 48 2.07 -7.04 -1.14
C HIS A 48 1.85 -7.61 -2.55
N LEU A 49 1.18 -6.86 -3.44
CA LEU A 49 0.95 -7.24 -4.83
C LEU A 49 2.13 -6.91 -5.75
N ARG A 50 3.18 -6.27 -5.23
CA ARG A 50 4.31 -5.83 -6.03
C ARG A 50 5.13 -7.03 -6.50
N TRP A 51 5.05 -7.31 -7.80
CA TRP A 51 5.70 -8.47 -8.43
C TRP A 51 6.90 -8.08 -9.31
N ASN A 52 6.90 -6.87 -9.89
CA ASN A 52 8.00 -6.38 -10.72
C ASN A 52 8.99 -5.53 -9.89
N LYS A 53 10.25 -5.98 -9.79
CA LYS A 53 11.33 -5.17 -9.20
C LYS A 53 11.75 -4.00 -10.09
N ASN A 54 11.50 -4.09 -11.40
CA ASN A 54 12.00 -3.14 -12.38
C ASN A 54 11.24 -1.81 -12.43
N ASP A 55 10.00 -1.71 -11.92
CA ASP A 55 9.20 -0.47 -12.08
C ASP A 55 9.63 0.70 -11.18
N ALA A 56 10.21 0.41 -10.01
CA ALA A 56 10.75 1.45 -9.13
C ALA A 56 12.18 1.89 -9.54
N ASP A 57 12.91 1.02 -10.23
CA ASP A 57 14.29 1.24 -10.66
C ASP A 57 14.38 1.77 -12.10
N PHE A 58 13.43 1.48 -13.00
CA PHE A 58 13.43 2.00 -14.38
C PHE A 58 13.32 3.53 -14.47
N ILE A 59 12.62 4.17 -13.51
CA ILE A 59 12.53 5.65 -13.48
C ILE A 59 13.82 6.28 -12.92
N ASN A 60 14.61 5.54 -12.12
CA ASN A 60 15.87 6.06 -11.56
C ASN A 60 17.09 5.75 -12.40
N ASN A 61 17.07 4.72 -13.28
CA ASN A 61 18.22 4.32 -14.09
C ASN A 61 18.32 4.99 -15.47
N LYS A 62 17.40 5.89 -15.84
CA LYS A 62 17.57 6.79 -17.02
C LYS A 62 18.29 8.11 -16.70
N LYS A 63 18.81 8.27 -15.48
CA LYS A 63 19.61 9.45 -15.06
C LYS A 63 21.04 9.11 -14.63
N LYS A 64 21.58 8.00 -15.12
CA LYS A 64 23.02 7.71 -15.12
C LYS A 64 23.44 7.28 -16.51
#